data_AF-A0A1Q7KNX7-F1
#
_entry.id   AF-A0A1Q7KNX7-F1
#
_cell.length_a   1.000
_cell.length_b   1.000
_cell.length_c   1.000
_cell.angle_alpha   90.00
_cell.angle_beta   90.00
_cell.angle_gamma   90.00
#
_symmetry.space_group_name_H-M   'P 1'
#
loop_
_entity.id
_entity.type
_entity.pdbx_description
1 polymer ?
#
loop_
_entity_poly.entity_id
_entity_poly.type
_entity_poly.pdbx_seq_one_letter_code
_entity_poly.pdbx_strand_id
1 'polypeptide(L)'
;MPDLLSFFAACPSSQGAGGLTLYRLQSAEEIYMHHLIALASWVMPTHTWTEALAIILRWIHLVAGITWIGLLYFFNLVNVPFMKQVDAGMKPKVFQYMTLPTLQWFRWSALVTVIAGFWYWAQIYVAADAERMGTSPWGTIGLFLLIWVVTWGILYFVISKTPTGYVVGAVTTVLVFLAALLFVNFTPVGQDDNHVLSIGIGGGFGIIMLLNVWGIIWRNNKAVITGTLAGTPPANAATLGRQAFLASRTNFFLSVPMVFFMAASSHYTILGR
;
A
#
# COMPACT_ATOMS: atom_id res chain seq x y z
N MET A 1 54.76 -32.45 72.72
CA MET A 1 55.69 -31.35 72.37
C MET A 1 57.03 -31.99 72.11
N PRO A 2 57.74 -31.75 70.97
CA PRO A 2 57.89 -30.48 70.21
C PRO A 2 57.28 -30.53 68.79
N ASP A 3 56.74 -29.43 68.25
CA ASP A 3 57.33 -28.36 67.39
C ASP A 3 57.56 -28.79 65.92
N LEU A 4 56.84 -28.22 64.94
CA LEU A 4 56.97 -26.88 64.32
C LEU A 4 58.27 -26.69 63.51
N LEU A 5 58.06 -26.29 62.24
CA LEU A 5 58.98 -25.60 61.32
C LEU A 5 59.98 -26.46 60.51
N SER A 6 59.57 -26.78 59.28
CA SER A 6 60.26 -26.47 58.01
C SER A 6 59.64 -27.38 56.93
N PHE A 7 59.09 -26.88 55.83
CA PHE A 7 59.86 -26.29 54.75
C PHE A 7 58.91 -25.55 53.80
N PHE A 8 59.21 -24.27 53.54
CA PHE A 8 58.73 -23.57 52.35
C PHE A 8 59.29 -24.28 51.11
N ALA A 9 58.43 -24.76 50.22
CA ALA A 9 58.80 -25.02 48.83
C ALA A 9 57.58 -25.04 47.91
N ALA A 10 57.57 -24.06 46.99
CA ALA A 10 57.00 -24.08 45.65
C ALA A 10 55.48 -24.27 45.48
N CYS A 11 54.83 -23.19 45.04
CA CYS A 11 53.67 -23.27 44.15
C CYS A 11 54.17 -23.61 42.73
N PRO A 12 53.76 -24.72 42.11
CA PRO A 12 53.95 -24.93 40.68
C PRO A 12 52.73 -24.38 39.93
N SER A 13 52.99 -23.42 39.05
CA SER A 13 52.11 -23.04 37.94
C SER A 13 51.84 -24.27 37.06
N SER A 14 50.58 -24.69 36.94
CA SER A 14 50.16 -25.66 35.91
C SER A 14 49.20 -24.99 34.92
N GLN A 15 49.81 -24.43 33.88
CA GLN A 15 49.21 -24.28 32.56
C GLN A 15 48.83 -25.69 32.08
N GLY A 16 47.54 -25.99 31.93
CA GLY A 16 47.10 -27.30 31.44
C GLY A 16 45.62 -27.61 31.63
N ALA A 17 44.97 -27.02 32.64
CA ALA A 17 43.55 -27.28 32.92
C ALA A 17 42.57 -26.36 32.15
N GLY A 18 43.04 -25.18 31.70
CA GLY A 18 42.19 -24.19 31.02
C GLY A 18 41.80 -24.58 29.59
N GLY A 19 42.71 -25.17 28.82
CA GLY A 19 42.50 -25.47 27.39
C GLY A 19 41.49 -26.59 27.14
N LEU A 20 41.52 -27.66 27.93
CA LEU A 20 40.56 -28.77 27.85
C LEU A 20 39.14 -28.36 28.26
N THR A 21 39.04 -27.43 29.21
CA THR A 21 37.75 -26.89 29.68
C THR A 21 37.17 -25.93 28.64
N LEU A 22 37.99 -25.04 28.06
CA LEU A 22 37.56 -24.14 26.99
C LEU A 22 37.19 -24.90 25.70
N TYR A 23 37.96 -25.92 25.31
CA TYR A 23 37.64 -26.73 24.13
C TYR A 23 36.33 -27.53 24.30
N ARG A 24 36.07 -28.02 25.52
CA ARG A 24 34.82 -28.73 25.86
C ARG A 24 33.62 -27.77 25.93
N LEU A 25 33.81 -26.54 26.38
CA LEU A 25 32.76 -25.51 26.38
C LEU A 25 32.46 -25.03 24.95
N GLN A 26 33.49 -24.84 24.13
CA GLN A 26 33.35 -24.44 22.74
C GLN A 26 32.67 -25.52 21.89
N SER A 27 32.99 -26.80 22.10
CA SER A 27 32.29 -27.91 21.43
C SER A 27 30.86 -28.11 21.95
N ALA A 28 30.61 -27.87 23.24
CA ALA A 28 29.25 -27.89 23.79
C ALA A 28 28.39 -26.75 23.23
N GLU A 29 28.94 -25.53 23.12
CA GLU A 29 28.26 -24.40 22.48
C GLU A 29 27.99 -24.65 21.01
N GLU A 30 28.93 -25.25 20.27
CA GLU A 30 28.75 -25.60 18.84
C GLU A 30 27.65 -26.65 18.66
N ILE A 31 27.62 -27.69 19.50
CA ILE A 31 26.55 -28.70 19.52
C ILE A 31 25.21 -28.06 19.88
N TYR A 32 25.18 -27.19 20.90
CA TYR A 32 23.97 -26.47 21.31
C TYR A 32 23.46 -25.56 20.20
N MET A 33 24.36 -24.84 19.51
CA MET A 33 24.03 -24.00 18.36
C MET A 33 23.53 -24.81 17.17
N HIS A 34 24.10 -25.98 16.88
CA HIS A 34 23.59 -26.88 15.85
C HIS A 34 22.21 -27.43 16.19
N HIS A 35 21.94 -27.78 17.46
CA HIS A 35 20.61 -28.18 17.89
C HIS A 35 19.61 -27.03 17.87
N LEU A 36 20.02 -25.81 18.22
CA LEU A 36 19.18 -24.62 18.12
C LEU A 36 18.88 -24.24 16.67
N ILE A 37 19.84 -24.37 15.75
CA ILE A 37 19.64 -24.14 14.31
C ILE A 37 18.77 -25.25 13.71
N ALA A 38 18.94 -26.51 14.13
CA ALA A 38 18.09 -27.63 13.71
C ALA A 38 16.66 -27.50 14.23
N LEU A 39 16.47 -27.09 15.49
CA LEU A 39 15.15 -26.78 16.06
C LEU A 39 14.54 -25.55 15.39
N ALA A 40 15.32 -24.50 15.15
CA ALA A 40 14.85 -23.32 14.45
C ALA A 40 14.42 -23.67 13.02
N SER A 41 15.19 -24.47 12.27
CA SER A 41 14.83 -24.90 10.91
C SER A 41 13.70 -25.94 10.86
N TRP A 42 13.44 -26.67 11.95
CA TRP A 42 12.29 -27.58 12.10
C TRP A 42 11.00 -26.84 12.49
N VAL A 43 11.11 -25.78 13.29
CA VAL A 43 9.98 -24.96 13.75
C VAL A 43 9.65 -23.82 12.76
N MET A 44 10.63 -23.36 11.98
CA MET A 44 10.43 -22.36 10.94
C MET A 44 9.81 -23.03 9.71
N PRO A 45 8.62 -22.60 9.25
CA PRO A 45 8.04 -23.12 8.02
C PRO A 45 9.00 -22.93 6.85
N THR A 46 9.12 -23.94 5.99
CA THR A 46 9.81 -23.78 4.70
C THR A 46 8.94 -22.93 3.79
N HIS A 47 9.12 -21.61 3.86
CA HIS A 47 8.37 -20.70 3.00
C HIS A 47 8.79 -20.87 1.55
N THR A 48 7.82 -21.17 0.69
CA THR A 48 8.04 -21.07 -0.75
C THR A 48 8.35 -19.62 -1.13
N TRP A 49 9.10 -19.39 -2.22
CA TRP A 49 9.39 -18.03 -2.71
C TRP A 49 8.11 -17.21 -2.98
N THR A 50 7.01 -17.88 -3.29
CA THR A 50 5.67 -17.30 -3.45
C THR A 50 5.09 -16.75 -2.14
N GLU A 51 5.29 -17.42 -1.00
CA GLU A 51 4.86 -16.92 0.31
C GLU A 51 5.69 -15.72 0.76
N ALA A 52 7.02 -15.77 0.53
CA ALA A 52 7.90 -14.65 0.80
C ALA A 52 7.54 -13.41 -0.03
N LEU A 53 7.27 -13.61 -1.32
CA LEU A 53 6.79 -12.54 -2.20
C LEU A 53 5.45 -11.98 -1.73
N ALA A 54 4.50 -12.86 -1.35
CA ALA A 54 3.19 -12.47 -0.86
C ALA A 54 3.29 -11.54 0.36
N ILE A 55 4.14 -11.87 1.34
CA ILE A 55 4.27 -11.02 2.54
C ILE A 55 4.96 -9.68 2.24
N ILE A 56 5.97 -9.68 1.38
CA ILE A 56 6.66 -8.44 0.97
C ILE A 56 5.70 -7.52 0.24
N LEU A 57 4.94 -8.03 -0.74
CA LEU A 57 3.97 -7.24 -1.49
C LEU A 57 2.87 -6.68 -0.59
N ARG A 58 2.34 -7.47 0.36
CA ARG A 58 1.37 -6.97 1.35
C ARG A 58 1.95 -5.84 2.20
N TRP A 59 3.17 -6.01 2.73
CA TRP A 59 3.80 -4.99 3.56
C TRP A 59 4.03 -3.68 2.80
N ILE A 60 4.56 -3.76 1.58
CA ILE A 60 4.74 -2.59 0.71
C ILE A 60 3.40 -1.91 0.43
N HIS A 61 2.38 -2.69 0.05
CA HIS A 61 1.03 -2.19 -0.20
C HIS A 61 0.45 -1.47 1.02
N LEU A 62 0.58 -2.05 2.21
CA LEU A 62 0.05 -1.48 3.46
C LEU A 62 0.75 -0.16 3.83
N VAL A 63 2.08 -0.13 3.85
CA VAL A 63 2.84 1.08 4.23
C VAL A 63 2.60 2.22 3.22
N ALA A 64 2.64 1.91 1.93
CA ALA A 64 2.31 2.88 0.89
C ALA A 64 0.85 3.33 0.98
N GLY A 65 -0.08 2.41 1.27
CA GLY A 65 -1.51 2.68 1.39
C GLY A 65 -1.83 3.60 2.56
N ILE A 66 -1.21 3.39 3.72
CA ILE A 66 -1.34 4.27 4.90
C ILE A 66 -0.87 5.68 4.54
N THR A 67 0.27 5.80 3.86
CA THR A 67 0.79 7.10 3.42
C THR A 67 -0.16 7.74 2.41
N TRP A 68 -0.64 6.99 1.43
CA TRP A 68 -1.51 7.51 0.37
C TRP A 68 -2.86 8.01 0.92
N ILE A 69 -3.57 7.16 1.65
CA ILE A 69 -4.89 7.48 2.20
C ILE A 69 -4.77 8.50 3.34
N GLY A 70 -3.71 8.42 4.16
CA GLY A 70 -3.43 9.44 5.18
C GLY A 70 -3.27 10.84 4.57
N LEU A 71 -2.50 10.96 3.48
CA LEU A 71 -2.34 12.23 2.78
C LEU A 71 -3.62 12.70 2.07
N LEU A 72 -4.43 11.77 1.54
CA LEU A 72 -5.76 12.08 0.98
C LEU A 72 -6.66 12.75 2.03
N TYR A 73 -6.68 12.21 3.25
CA TYR A 73 -7.47 12.72 4.37
C TYR A 73 -6.93 14.06 4.84
N PHE A 74 -5.60 14.19 4.96
CA PHE A 74 -4.95 15.47 5.25
C PHE A 74 -5.40 16.55 4.25
N PHE A 75 -5.36 16.28 2.95
CA PHE A 75 -5.75 17.27 1.94
C PHE A 75 -7.22 17.70 2.07
N ASN A 76 -8.13 16.75 2.31
CA ASN A 76 -9.57 17.03 2.31
C ASN A 76 -10.11 17.60 3.63
N LEU A 77 -9.56 17.15 4.75
CA LEU A 77 -10.05 17.48 6.10
C LEU A 77 -9.25 18.62 6.73
N VAL A 78 -7.95 18.72 6.46
CA VAL A 78 -7.07 19.68 7.13
C VAL A 78 -6.63 20.80 6.18
N ASN A 79 -6.01 20.45 5.06
CA ASN A 79 -5.39 21.44 4.16
C ASN A 79 -6.42 22.39 3.53
N VAL A 80 -7.56 21.87 3.03
CA VAL A 80 -8.57 22.72 2.38
C VAL A 80 -9.14 23.77 3.34
N PRO A 81 -9.60 23.43 4.57
CA PRO A 81 -10.03 24.43 5.54
C PRO A 81 -8.91 25.40 5.94
N PHE A 82 -7.70 24.88 6.18
CA PHE A 82 -6.53 25.70 6.53
C PHE A 82 -6.23 26.76 5.46
N MET A 83 -6.20 26.37 4.18
CA MET A 83 -5.89 27.29 3.06
C MET A 83 -6.90 28.43 2.88
N LYS A 84 -8.10 28.35 3.47
CA LYS A 84 -9.07 29.44 3.49
C LYS A 84 -8.72 30.53 4.50
N GLN A 85 -7.96 30.18 5.54
CA GLN A 85 -7.53 31.06 6.61
C GLN A 85 -6.16 31.70 6.33
N VAL A 86 -5.40 31.13 5.40
CA VAL A 86 -4.07 31.64 5.03
C VAL A 86 -4.20 32.92 4.21
N ASP A 87 -3.59 34.00 4.70
CA ASP A 87 -3.46 35.27 4.00
C ASP A 87 -2.81 35.11 2.61
N ALA A 88 -3.25 35.91 1.65
CA ALA A 88 -2.79 35.81 0.26
C ALA A 88 -1.25 35.86 0.12
N GLY A 89 -0.58 36.70 0.92
CA GLY A 89 0.89 36.83 0.91
C GLY A 89 1.65 35.60 1.43
N MET A 90 1.00 34.74 2.23
CA MET A 90 1.63 33.54 2.81
C MET A 90 1.41 32.28 1.98
N LYS A 91 0.42 32.27 1.08
CA LYS A 91 0.10 31.11 0.22
C LYS A 91 1.30 30.60 -0.59
N PRO A 92 2.17 31.45 -1.20
CA PRO A 92 3.35 30.97 -1.90
C PRO A 92 4.27 30.11 -1.03
N LYS A 93 4.55 30.54 0.20
CA LYS A 93 5.40 29.77 1.14
C LYS A 93 4.75 28.44 1.51
N VAL A 94 3.44 28.44 1.79
CA VAL A 94 2.70 27.20 2.09
C VAL A 94 2.70 26.24 0.89
N PHE A 95 2.56 26.76 -0.32
CA PHE A 95 2.63 25.95 -1.53
C PHE A 95 4.02 25.34 -1.75
N GLN A 96 5.07 26.13 -1.56
CA GLN A 96 6.46 25.71 -1.77
C GLN A 96 6.91 24.67 -0.74
N TYR A 97 6.64 24.90 0.54
CA TYR A 97 7.23 24.09 1.62
C TYR A 97 6.33 22.97 2.15
N MET A 98 5.02 23.06 1.92
CA MET A 98 4.07 22.07 2.43
C MET A 98 3.29 21.39 1.30
N THR A 99 2.56 22.16 0.49
CA THR A 99 1.57 21.56 -0.43
C THR A 99 2.24 20.76 -1.55
N LEU A 100 3.25 21.33 -2.23
CA LEU A 100 3.90 20.66 -3.36
C LEU A 100 4.72 19.43 -2.93
N PRO A 101 5.53 19.48 -1.85
CA PRO A 101 6.19 18.28 -1.32
C PRO A 101 5.19 17.19 -0.89
N THR A 102 4.10 17.54 -0.23
CA THR A 102 3.06 16.57 0.16
C THR A 102 2.39 15.94 -1.07
N LEU A 103 2.13 16.72 -2.12
CA LEU A 103 1.59 16.19 -3.39
C LEU A 103 2.55 15.22 -4.09
N GLN A 104 3.87 15.41 -3.94
CA GLN A 104 4.87 14.48 -4.47
C GLN A 104 4.81 13.12 -3.78
N TRP A 105 4.76 13.12 -2.45
CA TRP A 105 4.58 11.89 -1.69
C TRP A 105 3.24 11.21 -2.01
N PHE A 106 2.18 12.00 -2.10
CA PHE A 106 0.84 11.52 -2.42
C PHE A 106 0.75 10.79 -3.76
N ARG A 107 1.40 11.29 -4.82
CA ARG A 107 1.36 10.62 -6.14
C ARG A 107 2.16 9.32 -6.20
N TRP A 108 3.31 9.27 -5.52
CA TRP A 108 4.16 8.08 -5.55
C TRP A 108 3.67 6.99 -4.62
N SER A 109 3.16 7.35 -3.43
CA SER A 109 2.54 6.38 -2.53
C SER A 109 1.30 5.75 -3.17
N ALA A 110 0.48 6.52 -3.90
CA ALA A 110 -0.62 5.99 -4.69
C ALA A 110 -0.17 4.92 -5.69
N LEU A 111 0.87 5.23 -6.47
CA LEU A 111 1.38 4.33 -7.51
C LEU A 111 1.92 3.04 -6.90
N VAL A 112 2.76 3.14 -5.86
CA VAL A 112 3.35 1.98 -5.18
C VAL A 112 2.26 1.11 -4.55
N THR A 113 1.26 1.71 -3.91
CA THR A 113 0.13 0.98 -3.30
C THR A 113 -0.58 0.15 -4.36
N VAL A 114 -1.02 0.78 -5.45
CA VAL A 114 -1.82 0.10 -6.47
C VAL A 114 -1.03 -0.94 -7.23
N ILE A 115 0.24 -0.68 -7.59
CA ILE A 115 1.07 -1.66 -8.28
C ILE A 115 1.32 -2.88 -7.38
N ALA A 116 1.72 -2.67 -6.12
CA ALA A 116 1.98 -3.78 -5.20
C ALA A 116 0.70 -4.59 -4.93
N GLY A 117 -0.44 -3.91 -4.76
CA GLY A 117 -1.74 -4.56 -4.52
C GLY A 117 -2.27 -5.31 -5.73
N PHE A 118 -2.15 -4.73 -6.93
CA PHE A 118 -2.54 -5.37 -8.18
C PHE A 118 -1.69 -6.61 -8.45
N TRP A 119 -0.36 -6.53 -8.25
CA TRP A 119 0.51 -7.69 -8.37
C TRP A 119 0.10 -8.76 -7.36
N TYR A 120 -0.05 -8.39 -6.09
CA TYR A 120 -0.49 -9.31 -5.04
C TYR A 120 -1.80 -10.02 -5.41
N TRP A 121 -2.83 -9.27 -5.82
CA TRP A 121 -4.12 -9.83 -6.21
C TRP A 121 -4.04 -10.75 -7.44
N ALA A 122 -3.34 -10.30 -8.49
CA ALA A 122 -3.22 -11.04 -9.74
C ALA A 122 -2.45 -12.37 -9.56
N GLN A 123 -1.37 -12.36 -8.78
CA GLN A 123 -0.53 -13.54 -8.61
C GLN A 123 -1.03 -14.48 -7.50
N ILE A 124 -1.51 -13.95 -6.38
CA ILE A 124 -1.80 -14.77 -5.20
C ILE A 124 -3.24 -15.30 -5.19
N TYR A 125 -4.19 -14.58 -5.79
CA TYR A 125 -5.58 -15.04 -5.86
C TYR A 125 -5.97 -15.45 -7.27
N VAL A 126 -5.90 -14.52 -8.25
CA VAL A 126 -6.41 -14.81 -9.61
C VAL A 126 -5.62 -15.94 -10.29
N ALA A 127 -4.29 -15.95 -10.21
CA ALA A 127 -3.50 -17.02 -10.80
C ALA A 127 -3.69 -18.36 -10.08
N ALA A 128 -3.84 -18.35 -8.75
CA ALA A 128 -4.10 -19.56 -7.97
C ALA A 128 -5.45 -20.20 -8.34
N ASP A 129 -6.51 -19.40 -8.48
CA ASP A 129 -7.80 -19.90 -8.95
C ASP A 129 -7.78 -20.33 -10.41
N ALA A 130 -7.06 -19.61 -11.27
CA ALA A 130 -6.91 -20.00 -12.67
C ALA A 130 -6.25 -21.38 -12.80
N GLU A 131 -5.22 -21.66 -12.00
CA GLU A 131 -4.56 -22.95 -11.93
C GLU A 131 -5.52 -24.05 -11.46
N ARG A 132 -6.31 -23.80 -10.41
CA ARG A 132 -7.33 -24.75 -9.92
C ARG A 132 -8.40 -25.06 -10.97
N MET A 133 -8.79 -24.05 -11.75
CA MET A 133 -9.79 -24.17 -12.81
C MET A 133 -9.20 -24.69 -14.14
N GLY A 134 -7.89 -24.91 -14.24
CA GLY A 134 -7.22 -25.34 -15.47
C GLY A 134 -7.32 -24.32 -16.61
N THR A 135 -7.36 -23.02 -16.29
CA THR A 135 -7.55 -21.93 -17.25
C THR A 135 -6.50 -20.82 -17.07
N SER A 136 -6.62 -19.73 -17.83
CA SER A 136 -5.69 -18.60 -17.79
C SER A 136 -6.21 -17.43 -16.94
N PRO A 137 -5.35 -16.79 -16.10
CA PRO A 137 -5.76 -15.63 -15.29
C PRO A 137 -5.99 -14.35 -16.11
N TRP A 138 -5.49 -14.30 -17.35
CA TRP A 138 -5.48 -13.07 -18.16
C TRP A 138 -6.88 -12.57 -18.52
N GLY A 139 -7.88 -13.45 -18.59
CA GLY A 139 -9.28 -13.06 -18.82
C GLY A 139 -9.81 -12.16 -17.69
N THR A 140 -9.63 -12.58 -16.44
CA THR A 140 -10.02 -11.80 -15.26
C THR A 140 -9.21 -10.52 -15.12
N ILE A 141 -7.89 -10.59 -15.32
CA ILE A 141 -7.01 -9.43 -15.23
C ILE A 141 -7.37 -8.38 -16.30
N GLY A 142 -7.58 -8.83 -17.54
CA GLY A 142 -7.96 -7.96 -18.65
C GLY A 142 -9.32 -7.31 -18.44
N LEU A 143 -10.32 -8.09 -18.00
CA LEU A 143 -11.65 -7.59 -17.67
C LEU A 143 -11.61 -6.55 -16.54
N PHE A 144 -10.87 -6.84 -15.46
CA PHE A 144 -10.65 -5.91 -14.35
C PHE A 144 -10.11 -4.58 -14.86
N LEU A 145 -8.99 -4.60 -15.61
CA LEU A 145 -8.37 -3.37 -16.10
C LEU A 145 -9.30 -2.60 -17.04
N LEU A 146 -9.98 -3.31 -17.95
CA LEU A 146 -10.93 -2.71 -18.88
C LEU A 146 -12.06 -1.98 -18.14
N ILE A 147 -12.75 -2.65 -17.23
CA ILE A 147 -13.88 -2.07 -16.49
C ILE A 147 -13.44 -0.82 -15.72
N TRP A 148 -12.37 -0.92 -14.93
CA TRP A 148 -11.97 0.16 -14.03
C TRP A 148 -11.34 1.36 -14.76
N VAL A 149 -10.59 1.12 -15.85
CA VAL A 149 -10.04 2.20 -16.69
C VAL A 149 -11.14 2.90 -17.49
N VAL A 150 -12.10 2.17 -18.06
CA VAL A 150 -13.25 2.77 -18.76
C VAL A 150 -14.09 3.60 -17.79
N THR A 151 -14.36 3.05 -16.60
CA THR A 151 -15.08 3.76 -15.53
C THR A 151 -14.38 5.06 -15.15
N TRP A 152 -13.06 5.01 -14.97
CA TRP A 152 -12.26 6.22 -14.74
C TRP A 152 -12.34 7.20 -15.92
N GLY A 153 -12.27 6.74 -17.17
CA GLY A 153 -12.34 7.60 -18.35
C GLY A 153 -13.65 8.40 -18.43
N ILE A 154 -14.78 7.76 -18.09
CA ILE A 154 -16.08 8.43 -18.00
C ILE A 154 -16.06 9.47 -16.87
N LEU A 155 -15.56 9.11 -15.68
CA LEU A 155 -15.44 10.03 -14.55
C LEU A 155 -14.51 11.22 -14.84
N TYR A 156 -13.40 10.98 -15.55
CA TYR A 156 -12.49 12.01 -16.00
C TYR A 156 -13.22 13.04 -16.86
N PHE A 157 -14.01 12.57 -17.84
CA PHE A 157 -14.79 13.46 -18.69
C PHE A 157 -15.80 14.28 -17.87
N VAL A 158 -16.54 13.65 -16.94
CA VAL A 158 -17.49 14.35 -16.07
C VAL A 158 -16.80 15.40 -15.21
N ILE A 159 -15.70 15.06 -14.54
CA ILE A 159 -14.92 15.99 -13.70
C ILE A 159 -14.36 17.14 -14.55
N SER A 160 -13.92 16.87 -15.79
CA SER A 160 -13.38 17.90 -16.68
C SER A 160 -14.36 19.04 -16.96
N LYS A 161 -15.67 18.75 -16.92
CA LYS A 161 -16.75 19.73 -17.10
C LYS A 161 -17.09 20.51 -15.83
N THR A 162 -16.42 20.25 -14.72
CA THR A 162 -16.59 20.94 -13.43
C THR A 162 -18.03 21.07 -12.91
N PRO A 163 -18.85 19.99 -12.92
CA PRO A 163 -20.21 20.05 -12.39
C PRO A 163 -20.22 20.25 -10.87
N THR A 164 -21.41 20.29 -10.27
CA THR A 164 -21.55 20.36 -8.82
C THR A 164 -21.02 19.08 -8.15
N GLY A 165 -20.60 19.19 -6.89
CA GLY A 165 -20.08 18.03 -6.15
C GLY A 165 -21.09 16.89 -6.02
N TYR A 166 -22.38 17.22 -5.85
CA TYR A 166 -23.46 16.24 -5.76
C TYR A 166 -23.63 15.43 -7.04
N VAL A 167 -23.52 16.08 -8.21
CA VAL A 167 -23.59 15.39 -9.50
C VAL A 167 -22.41 14.44 -9.67
N VAL A 168 -21.18 14.87 -9.34
CA VAL A 168 -20.01 13.98 -9.39
C VAL A 168 -20.19 12.80 -8.44
N GLY A 169 -20.68 13.04 -7.22
CA GLY A 169 -20.96 11.98 -6.24
C GLY A 169 -21.97 10.96 -6.75
N ALA A 170 -23.13 11.42 -7.25
CA ALA A 170 -24.18 10.56 -7.77
C ALA A 170 -23.70 9.72 -8.97
N VAL A 171 -23.03 10.36 -9.94
CA VAL A 171 -22.46 9.67 -11.11
C VAL A 171 -21.40 8.67 -10.68
N THR A 172 -20.53 9.04 -9.74
CA THR A 172 -19.51 8.12 -9.19
C THR A 172 -20.17 6.89 -8.60
N THR A 173 -21.15 7.05 -7.71
CA THR A 173 -21.86 5.93 -7.08
C THR A 173 -22.50 5.00 -8.11
N VAL A 174 -23.21 5.55 -9.11
CA VAL A 174 -23.83 4.73 -10.16
C VAL A 174 -22.79 3.98 -10.98
N LEU A 175 -21.74 4.66 -11.43
CA LEU A 175 -20.72 4.04 -12.27
C LEU A 175 -19.95 2.95 -11.53
N VAL A 176 -19.53 3.17 -10.29
CA VAL A 176 -18.78 2.16 -9.54
C VAL A 176 -19.66 0.97 -9.13
N PHE A 177 -20.95 1.20 -8.89
CA PHE A 177 -21.90 0.11 -8.65
C PHE A 177 -22.10 -0.75 -9.90
N LEU A 178 -22.34 -0.13 -11.07
CA LEU A 178 -22.44 -0.86 -12.33
C LEU A 178 -21.15 -1.59 -12.69
N ALA A 179 -19.99 -0.96 -12.49
CA ALA A 179 -18.69 -1.58 -12.69
C ALA A 179 -18.49 -2.80 -11.78
N ALA A 180 -18.86 -2.70 -10.50
CA ALA A 180 -18.81 -3.82 -9.57
C ALA A 180 -19.75 -4.96 -9.98
N LEU A 181 -20.98 -4.66 -10.43
CA LEU A 181 -21.90 -5.66 -10.96
C LEU A 181 -21.34 -6.36 -12.20
N LEU A 182 -20.78 -5.60 -13.15
CA LEU A 182 -20.13 -6.18 -14.32
C LEU A 182 -18.96 -7.09 -13.92
N PHE A 183 -18.13 -6.64 -12.99
CA PHE A 183 -16.99 -7.43 -12.55
C PHE A 183 -17.40 -8.75 -11.88
N VAL A 184 -18.36 -8.71 -10.95
CA VAL A 184 -18.84 -9.90 -10.23
C VAL A 184 -19.56 -10.89 -11.15
N ASN A 185 -20.32 -10.43 -12.15
CA ASN A 185 -21.10 -11.32 -13.00
C ASN A 185 -20.31 -11.87 -14.20
N PHE A 186 -19.20 -11.24 -14.60
CA PHE A 186 -18.47 -11.61 -15.81
C PHE A 186 -17.01 -12.00 -15.57
N THR A 187 -16.49 -12.00 -14.33
CA THR A 187 -15.12 -12.47 -14.07
C THR A 187 -14.96 -13.94 -14.49
N PRO A 188 -14.03 -14.29 -15.39
CA PRO A 188 -13.88 -15.69 -15.85
C PRO A 188 -13.27 -16.64 -14.80
N VAL A 189 -12.53 -16.10 -13.84
CA VAL A 189 -11.81 -16.83 -12.79
C VAL A 189 -12.16 -16.24 -11.42
N GLY A 190 -12.34 -17.10 -10.41
CA GLY A 190 -12.59 -16.73 -9.02
C GLY A 190 -13.98 -16.17 -8.77
N GLN A 191 -15.01 -16.76 -9.39
CA GLN A 191 -16.41 -16.34 -9.19
C GLN A 191 -16.96 -16.74 -7.81
N ASP A 192 -16.37 -17.75 -7.20
CA ASP A 192 -16.63 -18.29 -5.88
C ASP A 192 -15.62 -17.82 -4.82
N ASP A 193 -14.50 -17.20 -5.24
CA ASP A 193 -13.49 -16.64 -4.33
C ASP A 193 -13.81 -15.20 -3.92
N ASN A 194 -14.16 -15.05 -2.64
CA ASN A 194 -14.38 -13.75 -2.00
C ASN A 194 -13.17 -12.82 -2.08
N HIS A 195 -11.94 -13.34 -2.08
CA HIS A 195 -10.72 -12.54 -2.25
C HIS A 195 -10.63 -11.97 -3.66
N VAL A 196 -10.85 -12.79 -4.70
CA VAL A 196 -10.82 -12.33 -6.10
C VAL A 196 -11.86 -11.23 -6.31
N LEU A 197 -13.09 -11.44 -5.83
CA LEU A 197 -14.18 -10.49 -6.01
C LEU A 197 -14.05 -9.22 -5.16
N SER A 198 -13.87 -9.37 -3.85
CA SER A 198 -13.82 -8.22 -2.93
C SER A 198 -12.60 -7.35 -3.18
N ILE A 199 -11.41 -7.93 -3.33
CA ILE A 199 -10.19 -7.16 -3.65
C ILE A 199 -10.26 -6.65 -5.09
N GLY A 200 -10.90 -7.36 -6.02
CA GLY A 200 -11.14 -6.86 -7.36
C GLY A 200 -12.02 -5.59 -7.38
N ILE A 201 -13.03 -5.48 -6.52
CA ILE A 201 -13.83 -4.25 -6.40
C ILE A 201 -13.05 -3.15 -5.68
N GLY A 202 -12.49 -3.44 -4.50
CA GLY A 202 -11.72 -2.46 -3.72
C GLY A 202 -10.50 -1.95 -4.49
N GLY A 203 -9.74 -2.85 -5.12
CA GLY A 203 -8.60 -2.53 -5.98
C GLY A 203 -8.99 -1.73 -7.21
N GLY A 204 -10.18 -2.00 -7.78
CA GLY A 204 -10.76 -1.21 -8.85
C GLY A 204 -11.02 0.25 -8.47
N PHE A 205 -11.54 0.50 -7.26
CA PHE A 205 -11.65 1.85 -6.72
C PHE A 205 -10.26 2.49 -6.56
N GLY A 206 -9.27 1.72 -6.10
CA GLY A 206 -7.86 2.14 -6.07
C GLY A 206 -7.32 2.56 -7.44
N ILE A 207 -7.65 1.84 -8.52
CA ILE A 207 -7.26 2.20 -9.90
C ILE A 207 -7.87 3.55 -10.31
N ILE A 208 -9.17 3.74 -10.11
CA ILE A 208 -9.84 5.03 -10.39
C ILE A 208 -9.15 6.15 -9.60
N MET A 209 -8.88 5.92 -8.32
CA MET A 209 -8.26 6.88 -7.44
C MET A 209 -6.83 7.24 -7.90
N LEU A 210 -6.01 6.24 -8.24
CA LEU A 210 -4.65 6.45 -8.75
C LEU A 210 -4.66 7.30 -10.03
N LEU A 211 -5.54 6.96 -10.97
CA LEU A 211 -5.65 7.66 -12.24
C LEU A 211 -6.14 9.11 -12.04
N ASN A 212 -7.02 9.36 -11.06
CA ASN A 212 -7.35 10.72 -10.62
C ASN A 212 -6.14 11.47 -10.04
N VAL A 213 -5.30 10.80 -9.23
CA VAL A 213 -4.10 11.40 -8.65
C VAL A 213 -3.14 11.86 -9.75
N TRP A 214 -2.78 10.97 -10.68
CA TRP A 214 -1.82 11.28 -11.73
C TRP A 214 -2.40 12.12 -12.86
N GLY A 215 -3.62 11.81 -13.31
CA GLY A 215 -4.24 12.44 -14.48
C GLY A 215 -4.88 13.81 -14.21
N ILE A 216 -5.36 14.06 -12.99
CA ILE A 216 -6.08 15.31 -12.65
C ILE A 216 -5.38 16.06 -11.53
N ILE A 217 -5.29 15.46 -10.33
CA ILE A 217 -4.90 16.16 -9.10
C ILE A 217 -3.47 16.70 -9.20
N TRP A 218 -2.51 15.84 -9.53
CA TRP A 218 -1.09 16.21 -9.63
C TRP A 218 -0.87 17.25 -10.73
N ARG A 219 -1.33 16.97 -11.95
CA ARG A 219 -1.13 17.84 -13.12
C ARG A 219 -1.67 19.25 -12.87
N ASN A 220 -2.91 19.33 -12.40
CA ASN A 220 -3.58 20.61 -12.21
C ASN A 220 -3.00 21.40 -11.04
N ASN A 221 -2.76 20.77 -9.88
CA ASN A 221 -2.14 21.45 -8.75
C ASN A 221 -0.71 21.89 -9.06
N LYS A 222 0.09 21.04 -9.72
CA LYS A 222 1.46 21.40 -10.12
C LYS A 222 1.45 22.65 -10.99
N ALA A 223 0.59 22.70 -12.01
CA ALA A 223 0.51 23.86 -12.91
C ALA A 223 0.10 25.14 -12.17
N VAL A 224 -0.95 25.08 -11.33
CA VAL A 224 -1.41 26.23 -10.55
C VAL A 224 -0.38 26.71 -9.55
N ILE A 225 0.23 25.79 -8.78
CA ILE A 225 1.23 26.12 -7.76
C ILE A 225 2.48 26.72 -8.40
N THR A 226 3.04 26.07 -9.43
CA THR A 226 4.26 26.54 -10.07
C THR A 226 4.07 27.91 -10.74
N GLY A 227 2.95 28.13 -11.43
CA GLY A 227 2.61 29.44 -11.98
C GLY A 227 2.42 30.50 -10.90
N THR A 228 1.78 30.15 -9.77
CA THR A 228 1.62 31.08 -8.63
C THR A 228 2.97 31.47 -8.03
N LEU A 229 3.89 30.50 -7.86
CA LEU A 229 5.24 30.75 -7.35
C LEU A 229 6.07 31.62 -8.32
N ALA A 230 5.84 31.48 -9.63
CA ALA A 230 6.49 32.29 -10.65
C ALA A 230 5.81 33.65 -10.89
N GLY A 231 4.75 34.00 -10.16
CA GLY A 231 3.97 35.22 -10.36
C GLY A 231 3.13 35.24 -11.65
N THR A 232 3.04 34.12 -12.36
CA THR A 232 2.37 33.96 -13.67
C THR A 232 1.41 32.75 -13.65
N PRO A 233 0.34 32.78 -12.84
CA PRO A 233 -0.61 31.68 -12.77
C PRO A 233 -1.33 31.45 -14.12
N PRO A 234 -1.72 30.20 -14.46
CA PRO A 234 -2.49 29.93 -15.67
C PRO A 234 -3.82 30.71 -15.69
N ALA A 235 -4.24 31.18 -16.86
CA ALA A 235 -5.50 31.93 -17.02
C ALA A 235 -6.73 31.15 -16.53
N ASN A 236 -6.70 29.82 -16.63
CA ASN A 236 -7.75 28.90 -16.17
C ASN A 236 -7.47 28.29 -14.79
N ALA A 237 -6.65 28.92 -13.94
CA ALA A 237 -6.24 28.36 -12.64
C ALA A 237 -7.43 27.98 -11.74
N ALA A 238 -8.51 28.77 -11.74
CA ALA A 238 -9.72 28.45 -10.97
C ALA A 238 -10.37 27.13 -11.42
N THR A 239 -10.46 26.90 -12.72
CA THR A 239 -11.00 25.66 -13.31
C THR A 239 -10.11 24.47 -12.96
N LEU A 240 -8.79 24.62 -13.10
CA LEU A 240 -7.83 23.57 -12.76
C LEU A 240 -7.91 23.18 -11.27
N GLY A 241 -7.97 24.17 -10.39
CA GLY A 241 -8.16 23.98 -8.95
C GLY A 241 -9.49 23.29 -8.62
N ARG A 242 -10.58 23.68 -9.29
CA ARG A 242 -11.90 23.06 -9.12
C ARG A 242 -11.90 21.59 -9.56
N GLN A 243 -11.30 21.27 -10.70
CA GLN A 243 -11.16 19.89 -11.18
C GLN A 243 -10.34 19.04 -10.21
N ALA A 244 -9.20 19.55 -9.73
CA ALA A 244 -8.37 18.86 -8.74
C ALA A 244 -9.11 18.62 -7.42
N PHE A 245 -9.90 19.60 -6.97
CA PHE A 245 -10.72 19.47 -5.78
C PHE A 245 -11.82 18.41 -5.95
N LEU A 246 -12.52 18.41 -7.09
CA LEU A 246 -13.55 17.39 -7.40
C LEU A 246 -12.95 15.98 -7.44
N ALA A 247 -11.83 15.80 -8.12
CA ALA A 247 -11.12 14.52 -8.17
C ALA A 247 -10.66 14.07 -6.77
N SER A 248 -10.11 14.98 -5.96
CA SER A 248 -9.68 14.67 -4.59
C SER A 248 -10.86 14.27 -3.68
N ARG A 249 -12.01 14.94 -3.81
CA ARG A 249 -13.24 14.58 -3.08
C ARG A 249 -13.83 13.26 -3.53
N THR A 250 -13.76 12.97 -4.83
CA THR A 250 -14.16 11.67 -5.39
C THR A 250 -13.29 10.56 -4.79
N ASN A 251 -11.98 10.76 -4.72
CA ASN A 251 -11.08 9.80 -4.08
C ASN A 251 -11.38 9.63 -2.59
N PHE A 252 -11.62 10.72 -1.86
CA PHE A 252 -11.98 10.67 -0.44
C PHE A 252 -13.31 9.94 -0.19
N PHE A 253 -14.28 10.10 -1.09
CA PHE A 253 -15.52 9.36 -1.04
C PHE A 253 -15.30 7.86 -1.31
N LEU A 254 -14.54 7.52 -2.35
CA LEU A 254 -14.26 6.13 -2.74
C LEU A 254 -13.33 5.39 -1.76
N SER A 255 -12.50 6.09 -0.99
CA SER A 255 -11.57 5.44 -0.06
C SER A 255 -12.29 4.66 1.04
N VAL A 256 -13.48 5.09 1.45
CA VAL A 256 -14.27 4.40 2.49
C VAL A 256 -14.75 3.02 2.03
N PRO A 257 -15.54 2.89 0.94
CA PRO A 257 -15.94 1.57 0.47
C PRO A 257 -14.75 0.74 -0.03
N MET A 258 -13.69 1.38 -0.54
CA MET A 258 -12.46 0.68 -0.91
C MET A 258 -11.83 -0.05 0.28
N VAL A 259 -11.60 0.64 1.41
CA VAL A 259 -11.04 0.02 2.63
C VAL A 259 -11.98 -1.06 3.16
N PHE A 260 -13.30 -0.84 3.10
CA PHE A 260 -14.27 -1.85 3.46
C PHE A 260 -14.10 -3.14 2.66
N PHE A 261 -14.03 -3.07 1.32
CA PHE A 261 -13.85 -4.25 0.48
C PHE A 261 -12.51 -4.96 0.71
N MET A 262 -11.44 -4.21 1.00
CA MET A 262 -10.15 -4.80 1.37
C MET A 262 -10.26 -5.59 2.68
N ALA A 263 -10.87 -5.01 3.71
CA ALA A 263 -11.07 -5.67 5.01
C ALA A 263 -12.05 -6.84 4.92
N ALA A 264 -13.13 -6.68 4.14
CA ALA A 264 -14.12 -7.71 3.89
C ALA A 264 -13.50 -8.98 3.34
N SER A 265 -12.52 -8.86 2.44
CA SER A 265 -11.91 -10.01 1.77
C SER A 265 -11.43 -11.11 2.72
N SER A 266 -10.90 -10.76 3.90
CA SER A 266 -10.37 -11.71 4.89
C SER A 266 -11.26 -11.93 6.11
N HIS A 267 -12.29 -11.11 6.31
CA HIS A 267 -13.11 -11.14 7.54
C HIS A 267 -14.56 -11.53 7.31
N TYR A 268 -15.06 -11.45 6.07
CA TYR A 268 -16.46 -11.75 5.75
C TYR A 268 -16.57 -12.36 4.35
N THR A 269 -17.27 -13.48 4.23
CA THR A 269 -17.71 -14.01 2.93
C THR A 269 -18.90 -13.21 2.43
N ILE A 270 -18.64 -12.14 1.67
CA ILE A 270 -19.67 -11.20 1.19
C ILE A 270 -19.97 -11.44 -0.29
N LEU A 271 -18.98 -11.91 -1.05
CA LEU A 271 -19.07 -12.18 -2.48
C LEU A 271 -18.55 -13.59 -2.77
N GLY A 272 -19.12 -14.24 -3.77
CA GLY A 272 -18.89 -15.67 -4.07
C GLY A 272 -20.23 -16.41 -4.08
N ARG A 273 -20.41 -17.36 -5.00
CA ARG A 273 -21.58 -18.24 -5.07
C ARG A 273 -21.18 -19.68 -4.89
#